data_AF-A0AAW5PLR1-F1
#
_entry.id   AF-A0AAW5PLR1-F1
#
_cell.length_a   1.000
_cell.length_b   1.000
_cell.length_c   1.000
_cell.angle_alpha   90.00
_cell.angle_beta   90.00
_cell.angle_gamma   90.00
#
_symmetry.space_group_name_H-M   'P 1'
#
loop_
_entity.id
_entity.type
_entity.pdbx_description
1 polymer ?
#
loop_
_entity_poly.entity_id
_entity_poly.type
_entity_poly.pdbx_seq_one_letter_code
_entity_poly.pdbx_strand_id
1 'polypeptide(L)'
;MTDDGRFFMTEIAARLSGCEVPLNHGHAYGFDLLHAIMDTYVGRHPELVYTRDRAVGDLLLPAVAGVVTRLSTARELMAYPGVLSCQMNVAIGDCIQPKRSSGFCAGYVQVEGRTSAEVQERMQRILDGFVLDVAHPPS
;
A
#
# COMPACT_ATOMS: atom_id res chain seq x y z
N MET A 1 6.84 -20.94 -4.67
CA MET A 1 6.60 -22.34 -4.28
C MET A 1 6.20 -23.07 -5.54
N THR A 2 6.84 -24.17 -5.87
CA THR A 2 6.47 -25.01 -7.02
C THR A 2 5.20 -25.80 -6.70
N ASP A 3 4.56 -26.37 -7.72
CA ASP A 3 3.33 -27.17 -7.57
C ASP A 3 3.50 -28.37 -6.62
N ASP A 4 4.75 -28.84 -6.43
CA ASP A 4 5.12 -29.91 -5.50
C ASP A 4 5.51 -29.42 -4.09
N GLY A 5 5.29 -28.14 -3.78
CA GLY A 5 5.50 -27.58 -2.44
C GLY A 5 6.95 -27.15 -2.13
N ARG A 6 7.89 -27.25 -3.08
CA ARG A 6 9.26 -26.78 -2.85
C ARG A 6 9.36 -25.26 -2.88
N PHE A 7 10.19 -24.72 -1.99
CA PHE A 7 10.50 -23.29 -1.92
C PHE A 7 11.86 -23.01 -2.59
N PHE A 8 11.88 -22.00 -3.46
CA PHE A 8 13.10 -21.50 -4.09
C PHE A 8 13.19 -20.00 -3.84
N MET A 9 14.32 -19.55 -3.29
CA MET A 9 14.63 -18.14 -3.17
C MET A 9 15.16 -17.63 -4.51
N THR A 10 14.49 -16.64 -5.10
CA THR A 10 14.85 -16.10 -6.41
C THR A 10 15.75 -14.87 -6.30
N GLU A 11 15.43 -13.95 -5.39
CA GLU A 11 16.15 -12.69 -5.18
C GLU A 11 16.31 -12.42 -3.67
N ILE A 12 17.47 -11.87 -3.30
CA ILE A 12 17.74 -11.33 -1.96
C ILE A 12 18.49 -10.02 -2.11
N ALA A 13 18.13 -9.02 -1.30
CA ALA A 13 18.79 -7.73 -1.29
C ALA A 13 18.90 -7.19 0.13
N ALA A 14 20.06 -6.62 0.48
CA ALA A 14 20.30 -5.96 1.76
C ALA A 14 19.80 -4.50 1.74
N ARG A 15 18.50 -4.32 1.49
CA ARG A 15 17.82 -3.02 1.46
C ARG A 15 16.37 -3.19 1.89
N LEU A 16 15.70 -2.07 2.14
CA LEU A 16 14.25 -2.05 2.29
C LEU A 16 13.56 -2.54 1.01
N SER A 17 12.49 -3.30 1.20
CA SER A 17 11.53 -3.58 0.14
C SER A 17 10.88 -2.28 -0.34
N GLY A 18 10.39 -2.28 -1.58
CA GLY A 18 9.65 -1.13 -2.12
C GLY A 18 8.24 -1.02 -1.54
N CYS A 19 7.55 0.06 -1.92
CA CYS A 19 6.20 0.40 -1.46
C CYS A 19 6.13 0.48 0.07
N GLU A 20 4.94 0.26 0.62
CA GLU A 20 4.66 0.38 2.05
C GLU A 20 4.96 -0.92 2.81
N VAL A 21 5.61 -1.90 2.19
CA VAL A 21 5.87 -3.22 2.80
C VAL A 21 6.59 -3.12 4.16
N PRO A 22 7.62 -2.27 4.34
CA PRO A 22 8.25 -2.10 5.66
C PRO A 22 7.27 -1.56 6.71
N LEU A 23 6.43 -0.58 6.34
CA LEU A 23 5.44 0.00 7.24
C LEU A 23 4.32 -1.00 7.56
N ASN A 24 3.86 -1.78 6.57
CA ASN A 24 2.89 -2.86 6.78
C ASN A 24 3.38 -3.88 7.79
N HIS A 25 4.67 -4.25 7.72
CA HIS A 25 5.27 -5.17 8.69
C HIS A 25 5.27 -4.59 10.11
N GLY A 26 5.69 -3.33 10.26
CA GLY A 26 5.60 -2.64 11.56
C GLY A 26 4.17 -2.56 12.09
N HIS A 27 3.19 -2.25 11.24
CA HIS A 27 1.78 -2.22 11.61
C HIS A 27 1.20 -3.60 11.95
N ALA A 28 1.64 -4.66 11.28
CA ALA A 28 1.19 -6.03 11.53
C ALA A 28 1.65 -6.52 12.92
N TYR A 29 2.89 -6.19 13.30
CA TYR A 29 3.52 -6.73 14.50
C TYR A 29 3.61 -5.74 15.67
N GLY A 30 3.26 -4.48 15.44
CA GLY A 30 3.12 -3.46 16.48
C GLY A 30 4.43 -2.84 16.95
N PHE A 31 5.38 -2.63 16.04
CA PHE A 31 6.61 -1.89 16.30
C PHE A 31 7.00 -0.99 15.11
N ASP A 32 7.85 0.01 15.36
CA ASP A 32 8.35 0.90 14.31
C ASP A 32 9.56 0.27 13.61
N LEU A 33 9.32 -0.39 12.47
CA LEU A 33 10.37 -1.05 11.70
C LEU A 33 11.40 -0.04 11.15
N LEU A 34 10.97 1.18 10.80
CA LEU A 34 11.88 2.18 10.23
C LEU A 34 12.85 2.68 11.30
N HIS A 35 12.36 2.94 12.52
CA HIS A 35 13.23 3.25 13.66
C HIS A 35 14.20 2.10 13.94
N ALA A 36 13.71 0.86 14.01
CA ALA A 36 14.57 -0.30 14.25
C ALA A 36 15.70 -0.42 13.22
N ILE A 37 15.41 -0.12 11.95
CA ILE A 37 16.42 -0.09 10.89
C ILE A 37 17.40 1.07 11.11
N MET A 38 16.92 2.27 11.43
CA MET A 38 17.79 3.41 11.72
C MET A 38 18.75 3.15 12.89
N ASP A 39 18.33 2.40 13.91
CA ASP A 39 19.22 1.97 14.99
C ASP A 39 20.42 1.19 14.46
N THR A 40 20.20 0.26 13.53
CA THR A 40 21.29 -0.51 12.92
C THR A 40 22.30 0.37 12.18
N TYR A 41 21.83 1.41 11.49
CA TYR A 41 22.69 2.34 10.75
C TYR A 41 23.60 3.17 11.65
N VAL A 42 23.19 3.40 12.90
CA VAL A 42 23.99 4.17 13.88
C VAL A 42 24.72 3.27 14.88
N GLY A 43 24.82 1.96 14.59
CA GLY A 43 25.54 1.00 15.43
C GLY A 43 24.81 0.62 16.72
N ARG A 44 23.50 0.89 16.81
CA ARG A 44 22.64 0.41 17.90
C ARG A 44 22.01 -0.93 17.53
N HIS A 45 21.70 -1.72 18.56
CA HIS A 45 20.92 -2.94 18.40
C HIS A 45 19.45 -2.64 18.69
N PRO A 46 18.53 -2.75 17.70
CA PRO A 46 17.13 -2.49 17.93
C PRO A 46 16.50 -3.59 18.81
N GLU A 47 15.68 -3.20 19.77
CA GLU A 47 14.82 -4.12 20.52
C GLU A 47 13.45 -4.21 19.85
N LEU A 48 13.13 -5.38 19.29
CA LEU A 48 11.84 -5.62 18.65
C LEU A 48 10.84 -6.23 19.63
N VAL A 49 9.87 -5.43 20.07
CA VAL A 49 8.77 -5.89 20.93
C VAL A 49 7.52 -6.09 20.07
N TYR A 50 7.14 -7.35 19.87
CA TYR A 50 5.96 -7.73 19.12
C TYR A 50 4.72 -7.56 20.01
N THR A 51 3.86 -6.61 19.68
CA THR A 51 2.68 -6.27 20.49
C THR A 51 1.36 -6.56 19.78
N ARG A 52 1.42 -6.95 18.50
CA ARG A 52 0.25 -7.23 17.66
C ARG A 52 0.48 -8.49 16.83
N ASP A 53 -0.61 -9.13 16.47
CA ASP A 53 -0.65 -10.24 15.52
C ASP A 53 -1.89 -10.07 14.64
N ARG A 54 -1.68 -9.58 13.42
CA ARG A 54 -2.73 -9.26 12.46
C ARG A 54 -2.14 -9.15 11.06
N ALA A 55 -3.01 -9.14 10.05
CA ALA A 55 -2.61 -8.88 8.68
C ALA A 55 -2.71 -7.38 8.35
N VAL A 56 -1.76 -6.89 7.57
CA VAL A 56 -1.79 -5.54 6.99
C VAL A 56 -1.32 -5.65 5.53
N GLY A 57 -1.99 -4.92 4.64
CA GLY A 57 -1.58 -4.81 3.24
C GLY A 57 -1.81 -3.42 2.69
N ASP A 58 -1.19 -3.13 1.55
CA ASP A 58 -1.37 -1.91 0.78
C ASP A 58 -2.20 -2.17 -0.48
N LEU A 59 -3.25 -1.37 -0.67
CA LEU A 59 -4.06 -1.33 -1.89
C LEU A 59 -3.58 -0.16 -2.74
N LEU A 60 -3.04 -0.45 -3.91
CA LEU A 60 -2.75 0.55 -4.94
C LEU A 60 -4.03 0.88 -5.71
N LEU A 61 -4.43 2.15 -5.69
CA LEU A 61 -5.65 2.61 -6.35
C LEU A 61 -5.43 2.73 -7.87
N PRO A 62 -6.37 2.27 -8.71
CA PRO A 62 -6.26 2.35 -10.16
C PRO A 62 -5.97 3.78 -10.64
N ALA A 63 -5.08 3.90 -11.62
CA ALA A 63 -4.82 5.15 -12.35
C ALA A 63 -5.11 4.94 -13.83
N VAL A 64 -5.87 5.84 -14.43
CA VAL A 64 -6.21 5.84 -15.86
C VAL A 64 -5.73 7.15 -16.47
N ALA A 65 -5.24 7.10 -17.70
CA ALA A 65 -4.73 8.27 -18.41
C ALA A 65 -5.84 9.30 -18.68
N GLY A 66 -5.50 10.58 -18.62
CA GLY A 66 -6.44 11.69 -18.88
C GLY A 66 -6.39 12.76 -17.80
N VAL A 67 -7.24 13.78 -17.94
CA VAL A 67 -7.34 14.87 -16.97
C VAL A 67 -8.36 14.50 -15.90
N VAL A 68 -7.94 14.43 -14.63
CA VAL A 68 -8.81 14.03 -13.52
C VAL A 68 -9.95 15.03 -13.35
N THR A 69 -11.18 14.57 -13.47
CA THR A 69 -12.39 15.38 -13.30
C THR A 69 -13.14 15.05 -12.01
N ARG A 70 -12.98 13.83 -11.50
CA ARG A 70 -13.53 13.39 -10.21
C ARG A 70 -12.61 12.38 -9.56
N LEU A 71 -12.48 12.47 -8.24
CA LEU A 71 -11.60 11.62 -7.47
C LEU A 71 -12.14 11.42 -6.04
N SER A 72 -12.13 10.19 -5.54
CA SER A 72 -12.33 9.94 -4.10
C SER A 72 -11.25 10.62 -3.27
N THR A 73 -11.65 11.27 -2.19
CA THR A 73 -10.74 11.97 -1.29
C THR A 73 -10.11 11.02 -0.28
N ALA A 74 -8.91 11.35 0.21
CA ALA A 74 -8.29 10.60 1.30
C ALA A 74 -9.22 10.49 2.53
N ARG A 75 -10.01 11.53 2.83
CA ARG A 75 -10.97 11.52 3.95
C ARG A 75 -12.07 10.48 3.76
N GLU A 76 -12.60 10.33 2.55
CA GLU A 76 -13.61 9.30 2.25
C GLU A 76 -13.02 7.89 2.37
N LEU A 77 -11.81 7.69 1.86
CA LEU A 77 -11.12 6.41 1.92
C LEU A 77 -10.73 6.03 3.36
N MET A 78 -10.25 6.99 4.16
CA MET A 78 -9.96 6.80 5.59
C MET A 78 -11.18 6.43 6.43
N ALA A 79 -12.40 6.67 5.93
CA ALA A 79 -13.63 6.31 6.65
C ALA A 79 -13.97 4.82 6.54
N TYR A 80 -13.31 4.06 5.64
CA TYR A 80 -13.53 2.63 5.53
C TYR A 80 -12.99 1.88 6.76
N PRO A 81 -13.72 0.87 7.28
CA PRO A 81 -13.25 0.07 8.41
C PRO A 81 -11.90 -0.59 8.13
N GLY A 82 -10.96 -0.40 9.06
CA GLY A 82 -9.62 -1.01 8.96
C GLY A 82 -8.62 -0.24 8.10
N VAL A 83 -8.96 0.96 7.61
CA VAL A 83 -7.98 1.81 6.94
C VAL A 83 -7.08 2.47 7.98
N LEU A 84 -5.77 2.25 7.84
CA LEU A 84 -4.72 2.80 8.71
C LEU A 84 -4.22 4.15 8.20
N SER A 85 -4.03 4.25 6.89
CA SER A 85 -3.50 5.43 6.21
C SER A 85 -3.97 5.45 4.77
N CYS A 86 -3.99 6.64 4.18
CA CYS A 86 -4.27 6.83 2.77
C CYS A 86 -3.44 8.01 2.25
N GLN A 87 -2.80 7.82 1.10
CA GLN A 87 -2.10 8.89 0.39
C GLN A 87 -2.61 8.94 -1.05
N MET A 88 -2.98 10.13 -1.51
CA MET A 88 -3.34 10.40 -2.90
C MET A 88 -2.13 11.00 -3.62
N ASN A 89 -1.81 10.49 -4.81
CA ASN A 89 -0.71 10.96 -5.64
C ASN A 89 -1.18 11.88 -6.78
N VAL A 90 -2.50 12.01 -6.96
CA VAL A 90 -3.14 12.86 -7.97
C VAL A 90 -4.25 13.67 -7.32
N ALA A 91 -4.59 14.80 -7.94
CA ALA A 91 -5.69 15.67 -7.59
C ALA A 91 -6.59 15.95 -8.80
N ILE A 92 -7.78 16.48 -8.54
CA ILE A 92 -8.68 16.97 -9.61
C ILE A 92 -7.95 18.08 -10.39
N GLY A 93 -7.96 17.97 -11.72
CA GLY A 93 -7.24 18.84 -12.64
C GLY A 93 -5.88 18.30 -13.10
N ASP A 94 -5.32 17.30 -12.41
CA ASP A 94 -4.05 16.71 -12.83
C ASP A 94 -4.21 15.92 -14.13
N CYS A 95 -3.17 15.93 -14.97
CA CYS A 95 -3.09 15.08 -16.15
C CYS A 95 -2.29 13.81 -15.84
N ILE A 96 -2.99 12.68 -15.81
CA ILE A 96 -2.38 11.36 -15.61
C ILE A 96 -1.79 10.88 -16.93
N GLN A 97 -0.48 10.68 -16.96
CA GLN A 97 0.21 10.00 -18.05
C GLN A 97 0.52 8.56 -17.64
N PRO A 98 0.17 7.55 -18.46
CA PRO A 98 0.38 6.16 -18.10
C PRO A 98 1.88 5.86 -18.04
N LYS A 99 2.32 5.32 -16.89
CA LYS A 99 3.71 4.91 -16.68
C LYS A 99 3.78 3.41 -16.45
N ARG A 100 4.71 2.73 -17.14
CA ARG A 100 5.03 1.33 -16.83
C ARG A 100 5.95 1.29 -15.60
N SER A 101 5.32 1.27 -14.42
CA SER A 101 6.00 1.10 -13.14
C SER A 101 5.07 0.35 -12.19
N SER A 102 5.61 -0.59 -11.42
CA SER A 102 4.84 -1.41 -10.48
C SER A 102 4.16 -0.61 -9.36
N GLY A 103 4.65 0.59 -9.04
CA GLY A 103 4.05 1.50 -8.06
C GLY A 103 3.17 2.59 -8.66
N PHE A 104 2.90 2.57 -9.97
CA PHE A 104 2.08 3.59 -10.62
C PHE A 104 0.61 3.42 -10.20
N CYS A 105 0.09 4.40 -9.46
CA CYS A 105 -1.26 4.40 -8.91
C CYS A 105 -1.76 5.83 -8.66
N ALA A 106 -3.08 6.01 -8.54
CA ALA A 106 -3.68 7.31 -8.21
C ALA A 106 -3.48 7.67 -6.73
N GLY A 107 -3.19 6.66 -5.92
CA GLY A 107 -2.94 6.73 -4.50
C GLY A 107 -2.84 5.33 -3.94
N TYR A 108 -2.60 5.22 -2.64
CA TYR A 108 -2.56 3.95 -1.95
C TYR A 108 -3.21 4.03 -0.57
N VAL A 109 -3.69 2.89 -0.09
CA VAL A 109 -4.39 2.75 1.19
C VAL A 109 -3.80 1.57 1.95
N GLN A 110 -3.33 1.80 3.18
CA GLN A 110 -2.93 0.70 4.07
C GLN A 110 -4.15 0.20 4.85
N VAL A 111 -4.37 -1.11 4.81
CA VAL A 111 -5.57 -1.76 5.37
C VAL A 111 -5.15 -2.88 6.31
N GLU A 112 -5.71 -2.89 7.51
CA GLU A 112 -5.56 -3.97 8.47
C GLU A 112 -6.76 -4.92 8.50
N GLY A 113 -6.53 -6.13 9.01
CA GLY A 113 -7.54 -7.16 9.27
C GLY A 113 -6.94 -8.26 10.14
N ARG A 114 -7.77 -9.14 10.71
CA ARG A 114 -7.26 -10.23 11.55
C ARG A 114 -6.51 -11.27 10.71
N THR A 115 -6.91 -11.45 9.45
CA THR A 115 -6.31 -12.37 8.50
C THR A 115 -6.09 -11.69 7.15
N SER A 116 -5.24 -12.27 6.30
CA SER A 116 -5.04 -11.79 4.93
C SER A 116 -6.34 -11.79 4.11
N ALA A 117 -7.22 -12.78 4.34
CA ALA A 117 -8.53 -12.84 3.68
C ALA A 117 -9.43 -11.66 4.08
N GLU A 118 -9.43 -11.27 5.36
CA GLU A 118 -10.18 -10.09 5.83
C GLU A 118 -9.61 -8.79 5.25
N VAL A 119 -8.27 -8.68 5.16
CA VAL A 119 -7.62 -7.54 4.50
C VAL A 119 -8.06 -7.46 3.04
N GLN A 120 -8.00 -8.58 2.31
CA GLN A 120 -8.40 -8.63 0.90
C GLN A 120 -9.88 -8.22 0.72
N GLU A 121 -10.77 -8.72 1.57
CA GLU A 121 -12.20 -8.36 1.52
C GLU A 121 -12.40 -6.85 1.74
N ARG A 122 -11.72 -6.26 2.73
CA ARG A 122 -11.78 -4.82 3.01
C ARG A 122 -11.23 -4.00 1.84
N MET A 123 -10.10 -4.42 1.25
CA MET A 123 -9.52 -3.80 0.07
C MET A 123 -10.49 -3.83 -1.12
N GLN A 124 -11.17 -4.96 -1.34
CA GLN A 124 -12.16 -5.05 -2.41
C GLN A 124 -13.30 -4.05 -2.22
N ARG A 125 -13.82 -3.90 -0.99
CA ARG A 125 -14.87 -2.90 -0.70
C ARG A 125 -14.42 -1.46 -0.92
N ILE A 126 -13.16 -1.15 -0.64
CA ILE A 126 -12.57 0.16 -0.92
C ILE A 126 -12.51 0.36 -2.44
N LEU A 127 -12.03 -0.65 -3.18
CA LEU A 127 -11.93 -0.60 -4.63
C LEU A 127 -13.30 -0.44 -5.30
N ASP A 128 -14.30 -1.16 -4.83
CA ASP A 128 -15.68 -1.09 -5.36
C ASP A 128 -16.31 0.30 -5.19
N GLY A 129 -15.91 1.04 -4.14
CA GLY A 129 -16.39 2.40 -3.89
C GLY A 129 -15.44 3.52 -4.35
N PHE A 130 -14.26 3.18 -4.84
CA PHE A 130 -13.28 4.16 -5.32
C PHE A 130 -13.75 4.78 -6.63
N VAL A 131 -13.66 6.11 -6.70
CA VAL A 131 -14.04 6.88 -7.89
C VAL A 131 -12.81 7.58 -8.46
N LEU A 132 -12.59 7.37 -9.75
CA LEU A 132 -11.67 8.14 -10.59
C LEU A 132 -12.32 8.33 -11.96
N ASP A 133 -12.72 9.57 -12.27
CA ASP A 133 -13.19 9.95 -13.59
C ASP A 133 -12.13 10.84 -14.26
N VAL A 134 -11.90 10.61 -15.55
CA VAL A 134 -10.94 11.36 -16.36
C VAL A 134 -11.58 11.83 -17.67
N ALA A 135 -11.30 13.07 -18.06
CA ALA A 135 -11.60 13.58 -19.38
C ALA A 135 -10.43 13.27 -20.33
N HIS A 136 -10.75 12.83 -21.54
CA HIS A 136 -9.78 12.65 -22.61
C HIS A 136 -9.93 13.85 -23.57
N PRO A 137 -8.83 14.52 -23.98
CA PRO A 137 -8.92 15.49 -25.05
C PRO A 137 -9.45 14.78 -26.32
N PRO A 138 -10.26 15.47 -27.15
CA PRO A 138 -10.69 14.90 -28.41
C PRO A 138 -9.46 14.58 -29.25
N SER A 139 -9.43 13.36 -29.78
CA SER A 139 -8.42 12.84 -30.71
C SER A 139 -8.41 13.60 -32.03
#